data_AF-A0AAD6WY93-F1
#
_entry.id   AF-A0AAD6WY93-F1
#
_cell.length_a   1.000
_cell.length_b   1.000
_cell.length_c   1.000
_cell.angle_alpha   90.00
_cell.angle_beta   90.00
_cell.angle_gamma   90.00
#
_symmetry.space_group_name_H-M   'P 1'
#
loop_
_entity.id
_entity.type
_entity.pdbx_description
1 polymer ?
#
loop_
_entity_poly.entity_id
_entity_poly.type
_entity_poly.pdbx_seq_one_letter_code
_entity_poly.pdbx_strand_id
1 'polypeptide(L)'
;MPYFLEDGSIDKSISDNPELESSARPATRRREESPVPGDMVDQSVVPVVNISPTNVFAVELGQRWRGPPLSYYTMVSAKTVVILDRLAQWPTALVRHQTFQVPSYVVVPASSLVLADLIAMGDDLINYQELSAEAEMVREPVSAVLDVHLKSTLMEPWRPGKRIVTLLNITATDKGMLKCRLDWNGLLEQLGPQFAFTDYEWMYAEAELGKLFPFTSTKKGGKVRVDAERTEYLKKRGKRPWVASVQTAPGWLSDMHIDFAGLASGIAHIDGEKLWLFWPPTFKNLRWWGVQYPHSWTGHGSRIADALDALEGLEVLHITDPVAFVVPPFHIHAVISFQNLTHSCVAFAHAIH
;
A
#
# COMPACT_ATOMS: atom_id res chain seq x y z
N MET A 1 17.88 -0.47 -21.04
CA MET A 1 17.42 0.35 -22.19
C MET A 1 18.59 0.46 -23.16
N PRO A 2 18.42 0.23 -24.48
CA PRO A 2 19.46 0.57 -25.44
C PRO A 2 19.54 2.10 -25.57
N TYR A 3 20.76 2.62 -25.72
CA TYR A 3 21.02 4.04 -25.92
C TYR A 3 20.67 4.41 -27.38
N PHE A 4 19.82 5.41 -27.57
CA PHE A 4 19.56 6.03 -28.86
C PHE A 4 20.39 7.32 -28.97
N LEU A 5 20.97 7.57 -30.14
CA LEU A 5 21.60 8.86 -30.46
C LEU A 5 20.52 9.89 -30.81
N GLU A 6 20.86 11.18 -30.72
CA GLU A 6 19.91 12.32 -30.86
C GLU A 6 19.20 12.40 -32.23
N ASP A 7 19.63 11.64 -33.24
CA ASP A 7 19.01 11.59 -34.56
C ASP A 7 18.05 10.39 -34.77
N GLY A 8 17.84 9.57 -33.74
CA GLY A 8 16.94 8.41 -33.80
C GLY A 8 17.50 7.21 -34.56
N SER A 9 18.78 7.20 -34.92
CA SER A 9 19.46 6.02 -35.44
C SER A 9 19.93 5.08 -34.32
N ILE A 10 19.99 3.79 -34.62
CA ILE A 10 20.51 2.75 -33.71
C ILE A 10 22.02 2.69 -33.86
N ASP A 11 22.76 2.87 -32.78
CA ASP A 11 24.21 2.65 -32.74
C ASP A 11 24.51 1.16 -33.00
N LYS A 12 25.11 0.88 -34.17
CA LYS A 12 25.47 -0.47 -34.63
C LYS A 12 26.94 -0.81 -34.36
N SER A 13 27.67 -0.02 -33.57
CA SER A 13 29.10 -0.23 -33.34
C SER A 13 29.46 -1.32 -32.32
N ILE A 14 28.48 -2.12 -31.85
CA ILE A 14 28.70 -3.28 -30.97
C ILE A 14 28.13 -4.55 -31.61
N SER A 15 28.55 -4.85 -32.83
CA SER A 15 28.29 -6.15 -33.45
C SER A 15 29.49 -6.61 -34.27
N ASP A 16 30.62 -6.86 -33.62
CA ASP A 16 31.69 -7.70 -34.16
C ASP A 16 32.48 -8.31 -32.99
N ASN A 17 32.05 -9.49 -32.55
CA ASN A 17 32.91 -10.39 -31.80
C ASN A 17 32.54 -11.84 -32.15
N PRO A 18 33.25 -12.49 -33.09
CA PRO A 18 32.99 -13.86 -33.47
C PRO A 18 33.96 -14.77 -32.72
N GLU A 19 33.53 -15.37 -31.62
CA GLU A 19 34.10 -16.61 -31.07
C GLU A 19 33.35 -16.99 -29.79
N LEU A 20 32.50 -18.02 -29.85
CA LEU A 20 32.41 -19.06 -28.82
C LEU A 20 31.45 -20.15 -29.29
N GLU A 21 32.08 -21.17 -29.86
CA GLU A 21 31.50 -22.43 -30.25
C GLU A 21 30.85 -23.18 -29.09
N SER A 22 29.93 -24.04 -29.49
CA SER A 22 29.16 -24.99 -28.71
C SER A 22 29.95 -25.75 -27.63
N SER A 23 29.42 -25.76 -26.41
CA SER A 23 29.54 -26.94 -25.55
C SER A 23 28.16 -27.31 -25.00
N ALA A 24 27.77 -28.55 -25.30
CA ALA A 24 26.60 -29.19 -24.74
C ALA A 24 26.71 -29.25 -23.21
N ARG A 25 25.69 -28.76 -22.50
CA ARG A 25 25.60 -28.92 -21.04
C ARG A 25 25.31 -30.38 -20.71
N PRO A 26 26.09 -31.04 -19.85
CA PRO A 26 25.76 -32.38 -19.37
C PRO A 26 24.60 -32.29 -18.38
N ALA A 27 23.71 -33.28 -18.46
CA ALA A 27 22.63 -33.50 -17.50
C ALA A 27 23.21 -33.64 -16.09
N THR A 28 22.89 -32.68 -15.22
CA THR A 28 23.20 -32.76 -13.79
C THR A 28 22.33 -33.84 -13.15
N ARG A 29 22.98 -34.95 -12.79
CA ARG A 29 22.47 -35.96 -11.86
C ARG A 29 21.98 -35.27 -10.59
N ARG A 30 20.67 -35.36 -10.29
CA ARG A 30 20.15 -35.10 -8.95
C ARG A 30 20.83 -36.08 -7.98
N ARG A 31 21.65 -35.54 -7.08
CA ARG A 31 22.07 -36.25 -5.87
C ARG A 31 20.85 -36.32 -4.96
N GLU A 32 20.43 -37.54 -4.62
CA GLU A 32 19.54 -37.76 -3.49
C GLU A 32 20.30 -37.34 -2.23
N GLU A 33 19.96 -36.18 -1.68
CA GLU A 33 20.43 -35.76 -0.37
C GLU A 33 19.76 -36.66 0.68
N SER A 34 20.59 -37.42 1.39
CA SER A 34 20.16 -38.19 2.55
C SER A 34 19.61 -37.25 3.62
N PRO A 35 18.57 -37.64 4.38
CA PRO A 35 18.01 -36.81 5.42
C PRO A 35 19.08 -36.48 6.46
N VAL A 36 19.33 -35.19 6.65
CA VAL A 36 20.19 -34.69 7.73
C VAL A 36 19.54 -35.09 9.06
N PRO A 37 20.26 -35.77 9.97
CA PRO A 37 19.76 -36.06 11.31
C PRO A 37 19.38 -34.76 11.99
N GLY A 38 18.17 -34.72 12.57
CA GLY A 38 17.65 -33.52 13.23
C GLY A 38 18.59 -33.09 14.35
N ASP A 39 19.32 -32.00 14.11
CA ASP A 39 20.04 -31.28 15.16
C ASP A 39 19.00 -30.85 16.21
N MET A 40 19.18 -31.37 17.41
CA MET A 40 18.44 -30.93 18.59
C MET A 40 18.74 -29.44 18.76
N VAL A 41 17.73 -28.61 18.49
CA VAL A 41 17.78 -27.17 18.68
C VAL A 41 18.13 -26.91 20.14
N ASP A 42 19.36 -26.44 20.34
CA ASP A 42 19.86 -25.94 21.62
C ASP A 42 18.89 -24.86 22.11
N GLN A 43 18.24 -25.11 23.26
CA GLN A 43 17.35 -24.17 23.93
C GLN A 43 18.17 -23.06 24.60
N SER A 44 18.96 -22.37 23.79
CA SER A 44 19.72 -21.20 24.19
C SER A 44 18.79 -20.22 24.89
N VAL A 45 19.24 -19.78 26.07
CA VAL A 45 18.54 -18.87 26.96
C VAL A 45 18.18 -17.61 26.17
N VAL A 46 16.88 -17.44 25.86
CA VAL A 46 16.38 -16.24 25.19
C VAL A 46 16.65 -15.06 26.14
N PRO A 47 17.46 -14.07 25.75
CA PRO A 47 17.73 -12.92 26.60
C PRO A 47 16.40 -12.24 26.95
N VAL A 48 16.19 -11.93 28.23
CA VAL A 48 15.04 -11.16 28.69
C VAL A 48 15.20 -9.75 28.14
N VAL A 49 14.58 -9.47 26.98
CA VAL A 49 14.56 -8.13 26.40
C VAL A 49 13.60 -7.28 27.22
N ASN A 50 14.08 -6.16 27.75
CA ASN A 50 13.24 -5.22 28.48
C ASN A 50 12.37 -4.46 27.45
N ILE A 51 11.09 -4.83 27.36
CA ILE A 51 10.14 -4.23 26.42
C ILE A 51 9.52 -3.00 27.07
N SER A 52 9.56 -1.85 26.37
CA SER A 52 8.84 -0.66 26.84
C SER A 52 7.35 -0.98 27.00
N PRO A 53 6.69 -0.64 28.13
CA PRO A 53 5.26 -0.88 28.33
C PRO A 53 4.37 -0.31 27.22
N THR A 54 4.80 0.78 26.57
CA THR A 54 4.08 1.41 25.45
C THR A 54 4.12 0.60 24.16
N ASN A 55 5.04 -0.35 24.04
CA ASN A 55 5.28 -1.14 22.82
C ASN A 55 4.70 -2.57 22.96
N VAL A 56 4.04 -2.88 24.07
CA VAL A 56 3.42 -4.19 24.34
C VAL A 56 2.41 -4.59 23.26
N PHE A 57 1.69 -3.61 22.68
CA PHE A 57 0.77 -3.89 21.57
C PHE A 57 1.48 -4.60 20.41
N ALA A 58 2.74 -4.26 20.10
CA ALA A 58 3.48 -4.91 19.02
C ALA A 58 3.80 -6.38 19.33
N VAL A 59 4.01 -6.72 20.60
CA VAL A 59 4.17 -8.12 21.06
C VAL A 59 2.89 -8.90 20.84
N GLU A 60 1.75 -8.35 21.27
CA GLU A 60 0.43 -8.98 21.13
C GLU A 60 0.08 -9.18 19.65
N LEU A 61 0.29 -8.15 18.83
CA LEU A 61 0.12 -8.23 17.38
C LEU A 61 1.05 -9.28 16.76
N GLY A 62 2.31 -9.33 17.20
CA GLY A 62 3.30 -10.30 16.75
C GLY A 62 2.94 -11.74 17.10
N GLN A 63 2.39 -11.98 18.30
CA GLN A 63 1.89 -13.28 18.71
C GLN A 63 0.68 -13.70 17.87
N ARG A 64 -0.27 -12.79 17.67
CA ARG A 64 -1.46 -13.06 16.85
C ARG A 64 -1.12 -13.32 15.40
N TRP A 65 -0.14 -12.61 14.82
CA TRP A 65 0.29 -12.81 13.43
C TRP A 65 0.90 -14.20 13.18
N ARG A 66 1.57 -14.76 14.19
CA ARG A 66 2.11 -16.12 14.14
C ARG A 66 1.02 -17.20 14.17
N GLY A 67 -0.19 -16.84 14.58
CA GLY A 67 -1.36 -17.72 14.60
C GLY A 67 -2.17 -17.70 13.29
N PRO A 68 -2.91 -18.78 12.99
CA PRO A 68 -3.95 -18.76 11.95
C PRO A 68 -5.02 -17.68 12.20
N PRO A 69 -5.61 -17.10 11.14
CA PRO A 69 -5.32 -17.32 9.72
C PRO A 69 -4.13 -16.49 9.19
N LEU A 70 -3.61 -15.54 9.98
CA LEU A 70 -2.60 -14.57 9.54
C LEU A 70 -1.29 -15.25 9.12
N SER A 71 -0.95 -16.36 9.78
CA SER A 71 0.25 -17.14 9.47
C SER A 71 0.15 -17.99 8.21
N TYR A 72 -1.03 -18.10 7.57
CA TYR A 72 -1.20 -18.90 6.36
C TYR A 72 -0.37 -18.38 5.17
N TYR A 73 0.04 -17.12 5.18
CA TYR A 73 0.77 -16.48 4.10
C TYR A 73 2.26 -16.33 4.43
N THR A 74 3.01 -17.43 4.33
CA THR A 74 4.40 -17.54 4.79
C THR A 74 5.32 -16.44 4.26
N MET A 75 5.16 -16.02 2.98
CA MET A 75 5.98 -14.97 2.36
C MET A 75 5.83 -13.59 3.02
N VAL A 76 4.63 -13.25 3.48
CA VAL A 76 4.35 -11.98 4.18
C VAL A 76 4.53 -12.17 5.69
N SER A 77 4.24 -13.37 6.19
CA SER A 77 4.32 -13.70 7.61
C SER A 77 5.72 -13.52 8.17
N ALA A 78 6.75 -14.07 7.51
CA ALA A 78 8.13 -13.92 7.97
C ALA A 78 8.55 -12.43 8.06
N LYS A 79 8.18 -11.62 7.06
CA LYS A 79 8.50 -10.19 7.00
C LYS A 79 7.78 -9.40 8.09
N THR A 80 6.48 -9.64 8.24
CA THR A 80 5.64 -8.96 9.22
C THR A 80 6.06 -9.29 10.64
N VAL A 81 6.44 -10.54 10.90
CA VAL A 81 7.01 -10.95 12.19
C VAL A 81 8.28 -10.16 12.51
N VAL A 82 9.21 -10.02 11.56
CA VAL A 82 10.42 -9.21 11.76
C VAL A 82 10.09 -7.75 12.08
N ILE A 83 9.11 -7.17 11.38
CA ILE A 83 8.65 -5.80 11.62
C ILE A 83 8.09 -5.65 13.04
N LEU A 84 7.17 -6.54 13.43
CA LEU A 84 6.51 -6.50 14.74
C LEU A 84 7.49 -6.76 15.89
N ASP A 85 8.45 -7.67 15.71
CA ASP A 85 9.51 -7.93 16.69
C ASP A 85 10.42 -6.70 16.86
N ARG A 86 10.78 -6.01 15.78
CA ARG A 86 11.56 -4.76 15.85
C ARG A 86 10.79 -3.64 16.57
N LEU A 87 9.49 -3.51 16.32
CA LEU A 87 8.64 -2.54 17.02
C LEU A 87 8.51 -2.87 18.50
N ALA A 88 8.40 -4.15 18.86
CA ALA A 88 8.38 -4.59 20.25
C ALA A 88 9.69 -4.26 20.98
N GLN A 89 10.82 -4.39 20.29
CA GLN A 89 12.15 -4.10 20.81
C GLN A 89 12.57 -2.62 20.65
N TRP A 90 11.65 -1.75 20.21
CA TRP A 90 11.97 -0.35 19.95
C TRP A 90 12.46 0.33 21.24
N PRO A 91 13.60 1.06 21.20
CA PRO A 91 14.32 1.49 22.41
C PRO A 91 13.58 2.56 23.22
N THR A 92 12.64 3.25 22.60
CA THR A 92 11.83 4.31 23.23
C THR A 92 10.35 4.04 23.06
N ALA A 93 9.52 4.83 23.73
CA ALA A 93 8.10 4.82 23.47
C ALA A 93 7.82 5.25 22.03
N LEU A 94 7.10 4.42 21.27
CA LEU A 94 6.67 4.76 19.92
C LEU A 94 5.70 5.94 19.97
N VAL A 95 5.94 6.94 19.10
CA VAL A 95 5.07 8.11 18.99
C VAL A 95 3.78 7.68 18.30
N ARG A 96 2.64 7.97 18.92
CA ARG A 96 1.33 7.67 18.34
C ARG A 96 0.94 8.76 17.34
N HIS A 97 0.61 8.37 16.11
CA HIS A 97 0.06 9.29 15.12
C HIS A 97 -1.32 9.81 15.58
N GLN A 98 -1.59 11.09 15.32
CA GLN A 98 -2.81 11.73 15.78
C GLN A 98 -4.05 11.20 15.05
N THR A 99 -5.12 10.98 15.80
CA THR A 99 -6.44 10.64 15.25
C THR A 99 -7.50 11.61 15.72
N PHE A 100 -8.62 11.60 14.99
CA PHE A 100 -9.79 12.42 15.22
C PHE A 100 -11.01 11.51 15.21
N GLN A 101 -12.01 11.87 16.02
CA GLN A 101 -13.30 11.20 15.99
C GLN A 101 -13.98 11.52 14.67
N VAL A 102 -14.65 10.53 14.08
CA VAL A 102 -15.43 10.79 12.87
C VAL A 102 -16.80 11.34 13.31
N PRO A 103 -17.10 12.63 13.02
CA PRO A 103 -18.12 13.38 13.76
C PRO A 103 -19.54 12.87 13.59
N SER A 104 -19.88 12.27 12.45
CA SER A 104 -21.17 11.63 12.27
C SER A 104 -21.21 10.77 11.02
N TYR A 105 -22.04 9.74 11.09
CA TYR A 105 -22.51 8.99 9.94
C TYR A 105 -24.03 8.86 10.04
N VAL A 106 -24.73 8.96 8.90
CA VAL A 106 -26.16 8.61 8.85
C VAL A 106 -26.35 7.09 8.87
N VAL A 107 -25.39 6.37 8.29
CA VAL A 107 -25.32 4.91 8.32
C VAL A 107 -23.91 4.55 8.76
N VAL A 108 -23.80 3.66 9.76
CA VAL A 108 -22.50 3.15 10.22
C VAL A 108 -21.75 2.59 9.02
N PRO A 109 -20.57 3.15 8.67
CA PRO A 109 -19.80 2.61 7.57
C PRO A 109 -19.37 1.20 7.89
N ALA A 110 -19.44 0.32 6.90
CA ALA A 110 -19.12 -1.09 7.10
C ALA A 110 -18.62 -1.68 5.79
N SER A 111 -17.86 -2.78 5.91
CA SER A 111 -17.37 -3.54 4.74
C SER A 111 -18.50 -4.00 3.80
N SER A 112 -19.73 -4.18 4.31
CA SER A 112 -20.91 -4.49 3.49
C SER A 112 -21.31 -3.37 2.52
N LEU A 113 -21.03 -2.10 2.84
CA LEU A 113 -21.33 -0.97 1.96
C LEU A 113 -20.33 -0.90 0.80
N VAL A 114 -19.09 -1.30 1.02
CA VAL A 114 -18.10 -1.45 -0.07
C VAL A 114 -18.49 -2.58 -1.00
N LEU A 115 -18.95 -3.72 -0.45
CA LEU A 115 -19.49 -4.80 -1.27
C LEU A 115 -20.71 -4.33 -2.08
N ALA A 116 -21.57 -3.49 -1.50
CA ALA A 116 -22.70 -2.91 -2.22
C ALA A 116 -22.25 -1.97 -3.35
N ASP A 117 -21.18 -1.20 -3.16
CA ASP A 117 -20.57 -0.38 -4.23
C ASP A 117 -20.02 -1.25 -5.35
N LEU A 118 -19.27 -2.30 -5.03
CA LEU A 118 -18.78 -3.26 -6.01
C LEU A 118 -19.93 -3.87 -6.81
N ILE A 119 -20.95 -4.41 -6.14
CA ILE A 119 -22.12 -4.99 -6.82
C ILE A 119 -22.83 -3.96 -7.71
N ALA A 120 -22.89 -2.70 -7.28
CA ALA A 120 -23.51 -1.63 -8.05
C ALA A 120 -22.73 -1.24 -9.31
N MET A 121 -21.42 -1.52 -9.37
CA MET A 121 -20.58 -1.31 -10.56
C MET A 121 -20.87 -2.31 -11.69
N GLY A 122 -21.56 -3.42 -11.44
CA GLY A 122 -21.97 -4.37 -12.48
C GLY A 122 -20.79 -5.03 -13.20
N ASP A 123 -20.74 -4.91 -14.53
CA ASP A 123 -19.67 -5.47 -15.38
C ASP A 123 -18.52 -4.48 -15.66
N ASP A 124 -18.47 -3.36 -14.93
CA ASP A 124 -17.35 -2.44 -15.03
C ASP A 124 -16.02 -3.12 -14.66
N LEU A 125 -14.92 -2.55 -15.18
CA LEU A 125 -13.58 -3.01 -14.87
C LEU A 125 -13.04 -2.34 -13.60
N ILE A 126 -12.54 -3.14 -12.67
CA ILE A 126 -11.93 -2.68 -11.43
C ILE A 126 -10.45 -3.05 -11.33
N ASN A 127 -9.66 -2.16 -10.73
CA ASN A 127 -8.27 -2.45 -10.38
C ASN A 127 -8.23 -3.23 -9.07
N TYR A 128 -7.51 -4.34 -9.06
CA TYR A 128 -7.23 -5.08 -7.84
C TYR A 128 -5.78 -5.55 -7.84
N GLN A 129 -5.29 -5.92 -6.66
CA GLN A 129 -3.93 -6.38 -6.47
C GLN A 129 -3.95 -7.77 -5.84
N GLU A 130 -3.17 -8.69 -6.42
CA GLU A 130 -2.97 -10.03 -5.88
C GLU A 130 -1.68 -10.12 -5.08
N LEU A 131 -1.73 -10.76 -3.91
CA LEU A 131 -0.52 -11.01 -3.12
C LEU A 131 0.38 -12.12 -3.74
N SER A 132 -0.15 -12.93 -4.66
CA SER A 132 0.50 -14.15 -5.16
C SER A 132 1.49 -13.97 -6.31
N ALA A 133 1.54 -12.82 -6.98
CA ALA A 133 2.35 -12.64 -8.18
C ALA A 133 2.78 -11.19 -8.33
N GLU A 134 4.05 -10.89 -8.04
CA GLU A 134 4.76 -9.63 -8.39
C GLU A 134 3.91 -8.35 -8.31
N ALA A 135 2.94 -8.30 -7.39
CA ALA A 135 2.15 -7.13 -7.02
C ALA A 135 1.69 -6.24 -8.19
N GLU A 136 1.44 -6.78 -9.38
CA GLU A 136 0.97 -5.99 -10.51
C GLU A 136 -0.51 -5.65 -10.29
N MET A 137 -0.88 -4.39 -10.54
CA MET A 137 -2.30 -4.04 -10.60
C MET A 137 -2.92 -4.70 -11.83
N VAL A 138 -3.88 -5.58 -11.61
CA VAL A 138 -4.66 -6.22 -12.67
C VAL A 138 -6.01 -5.51 -12.76
N ARG A 139 -6.52 -5.37 -13.98
CA ARG A 139 -7.82 -4.76 -14.25
C ARG A 139 -8.76 -5.80 -14.87
N GLU A 140 -9.78 -6.21 -14.13
CA GLU A 140 -10.71 -7.28 -14.50
C GLU A 140 -12.17 -6.85 -14.28
N PRO A 141 -13.15 -7.53 -14.89
CA PRO A 141 -14.56 -7.32 -14.59
C PRO A 141 -14.85 -7.53 -13.10
N VAL A 142 -15.67 -6.65 -12.51
CA VAL A 142 -16.04 -6.71 -11.09
C VAL A 142 -16.60 -8.08 -10.69
N SER A 143 -17.40 -8.72 -11.55
CA SER A 143 -17.96 -10.06 -11.28
C SER A 143 -16.88 -11.13 -11.06
N ALA A 144 -15.79 -11.09 -11.83
CA ALA A 144 -14.66 -12.00 -11.66
C ALA A 144 -13.88 -11.69 -10.38
N VAL A 145 -13.65 -10.42 -10.09
CA VAL A 145 -12.92 -9.97 -8.89
C VAL A 145 -13.70 -10.27 -7.61
N LEU A 146 -15.04 -10.13 -7.63
CA LEU A 146 -15.90 -10.41 -6.50
C LEU A 146 -15.86 -11.88 -6.09
N ASP A 147 -15.87 -12.81 -7.06
CA ASP A 147 -15.74 -14.25 -6.78
C ASP A 147 -14.41 -14.57 -6.09
N VAL A 148 -13.30 -13.97 -6.56
CA VAL A 148 -11.98 -14.17 -5.94
C VAL A 148 -11.91 -13.51 -4.56
N HIS A 149 -12.46 -12.31 -4.39
CA HIS A 149 -12.51 -11.59 -3.11
C HIS A 149 -13.35 -12.31 -2.06
N LEU A 150 -14.52 -12.83 -2.44
CA LEU A 150 -15.33 -13.64 -1.54
C LEU A 150 -14.60 -14.93 -1.13
N LYS A 151 -13.77 -15.50 -2.00
CA LYS A 151 -12.93 -16.67 -1.67
C LYS A 151 -11.70 -16.32 -0.83
N SER A 152 -11.15 -15.11 -0.94
CA SER A 152 -9.98 -14.65 -0.18
C SER A 152 -10.34 -14.29 1.27
N THR A 153 -11.58 -13.82 1.48
CA THR A 153 -12.12 -13.46 2.80
C THR A 153 -12.53 -14.67 3.64
N LEU A 154 -12.62 -15.86 3.04
CA LEU A 154 -12.85 -17.12 3.76
C LEU A 154 -11.55 -17.55 4.45
N MET A 155 -11.62 -17.67 5.78
CA MET A 155 -10.58 -18.05 6.77
C MET A 155 -9.92 -19.42 6.55
N GLU A 156 -9.92 -19.95 5.34
CA GLU A 156 -9.35 -21.25 5.02
C GLU A 156 -7.83 -21.15 4.89
N PRO A 157 -7.08 -22.21 5.27
CA PRO A 157 -5.65 -22.32 5.00
C PRO A 157 -5.32 -21.97 3.55
N TRP A 158 -4.28 -21.17 3.36
CA TRP A 158 -3.77 -20.86 2.03
C TRP A 158 -3.39 -22.16 1.31
N ARG A 159 -3.70 -22.24 0.02
CA ARG A 159 -3.27 -23.33 -0.86
C ARG A 159 -2.67 -22.70 -2.12
N PRO A 160 -1.65 -23.33 -2.73
CA PRO A 160 -1.16 -22.92 -4.04
C PRO A 160 -2.32 -22.69 -5.02
N GLY A 161 -2.41 -21.49 -5.60
CA GLY A 161 -3.51 -21.07 -6.48
C GLY A 161 -4.62 -20.22 -5.82
N LYS A 162 -4.65 -20.08 -4.48
CA LYS A 162 -5.51 -19.11 -3.80
C LYS A 162 -4.90 -17.71 -3.84
N ARG A 163 -5.70 -16.72 -4.26
CA ARG A 163 -5.31 -15.33 -4.45
C ARG A 163 -5.84 -14.51 -3.26
N ILE A 164 -4.96 -13.84 -2.49
CA ILE A 164 -5.44 -12.72 -1.67
C ILE A 164 -5.61 -11.54 -2.60
N VAL A 165 -6.79 -10.94 -2.55
CA VAL A 165 -7.13 -9.76 -3.32
C VAL A 165 -7.31 -8.58 -2.38
N THR A 166 -6.63 -7.48 -2.71
CA THR A 166 -6.94 -6.16 -2.19
C THR A 166 -7.60 -5.36 -3.30
N LEU A 167 -8.71 -4.70 -2.95
CA LEU A 167 -9.49 -3.88 -3.86
C LEU A 167 -9.13 -2.42 -3.61
N LEU A 168 -8.73 -1.73 -4.68
CA LEU A 168 -8.28 -0.34 -4.63
C LEU A 168 -9.22 0.53 -5.46
N ASN A 169 -9.38 1.79 -5.05
CA ASN A 169 -10.09 2.81 -5.83
C ASN A 169 -11.53 2.44 -6.18
N ILE A 170 -12.23 1.77 -5.27
CA ILE A 170 -13.64 1.44 -5.42
C ILE A 170 -14.42 2.75 -5.43
N THR A 171 -15.19 2.98 -6.49
CA THR A 171 -16.03 4.19 -6.61
C THR A 171 -17.22 4.06 -5.68
N ALA A 172 -17.35 5.00 -4.75
CA ALA A 172 -18.51 5.07 -3.87
C ALA A 172 -19.81 5.36 -4.65
N THR A 173 -20.90 4.67 -4.30
CA THR A 173 -22.23 4.81 -4.92
C THR A 173 -23.30 5.10 -3.88
N ASP A 174 -24.47 5.58 -4.33
CA ASP A 174 -25.64 5.79 -3.46
C ASP A 174 -26.21 4.50 -2.86
N LYS A 175 -25.76 3.34 -3.34
CA LYS A 175 -26.14 2.02 -2.80
C LYS A 175 -25.19 1.56 -1.68
N GLY A 176 -23.95 2.02 -1.67
CA GLY A 176 -22.92 1.66 -0.71
C GLY A 176 -22.40 2.86 0.08
N MET A 177 -21.12 3.22 -0.09
CA MET A 177 -20.41 4.14 0.80
C MET A 177 -20.98 5.57 0.84
N LEU A 178 -21.68 6.05 -0.20
CA LEU A 178 -22.34 7.36 -0.14
C LEU A 178 -23.53 7.37 0.82
N LYS A 179 -24.10 6.21 1.20
CA LYS A 179 -25.16 6.12 2.22
C LYS A 179 -24.68 6.53 3.60
N CYS A 180 -23.39 6.38 3.89
CA CYS A 180 -22.80 6.82 5.16
C CYS A 180 -22.98 8.32 5.36
N ARG A 181 -23.04 9.08 4.25
CA ARG A 181 -23.01 10.55 4.22
C ARG A 181 -21.86 11.09 5.08
N LEU A 182 -20.69 10.47 4.94
CA LEU A 182 -19.48 10.91 5.63
C LEU A 182 -19.22 12.38 5.25
N ASP A 183 -19.28 13.26 6.24
CA ASP A 183 -19.05 14.68 6.07
C ASP A 183 -17.54 14.95 6.07
N TRP A 184 -16.93 14.79 4.90
CA TRP A 184 -15.51 15.10 4.70
C TRP A 184 -15.20 16.58 4.99
N ASN A 185 -16.12 17.50 4.72
CA ASN A 185 -15.87 18.92 4.98
C ASN A 185 -15.83 19.18 6.49
N GLY A 186 -16.85 18.72 7.23
CA GLY A 186 -16.87 18.85 8.69
C GLY A 186 -15.73 18.11 9.38
N LEU A 187 -15.29 16.96 8.83
CA LEU A 187 -14.11 16.27 9.32
C LEU A 187 -12.84 17.09 9.11
N LEU A 188 -12.66 17.67 7.92
CA LEU A 188 -11.46 18.45 7.61
C LEU A 188 -11.44 19.80 8.32
N GLU A 189 -12.61 20.42 8.55
CA GLU A 189 -12.74 21.63 9.37
C GLU A 189 -12.23 21.41 10.80
N GLN A 190 -12.43 20.21 11.37
CA GLN A 190 -11.89 19.86 12.70
C GLN A 190 -10.38 19.76 12.75
N LEU A 191 -9.75 19.44 11.63
CA LEU A 191 -8.28 19.41 11.54
C LEU A 191 -7.69 20.82 11.58
N GLY A 192 -8.51 21.83 11.25
CA GLY A 192 -8.14 23.23 11.23
C GLY A 192 -7.89 23.78 9.82
N PRO A 193 -7.76 25.11 9.69
CA PRO A 193 -7.64 25.80 8.41
C PRO A 193 -6.41 25.38 7.59
N GLN A 194 -5.38 24.83 8.25
CA GLN A 194 -4.18 24.28 7.62
C GLN A 194 -4.39 22.91 6.93
N PHE A 195 -5.63 22.43 6.86
CA PHE A 195 -6.01 21.25 6.10
C PHE A 195 -7.18 21.54 5.13
N ALA A 196 -7.42 22.81 4.82
CA ALA A 196 -8.41 23.20 3.83
C ALA A 196 -7.98 22.78 2.41
N PHE A 197 -8.92 22.27 1.62
CA PHE A 197 -8.67 21.86 0.23
C PHE A 197 -8.09 23.01 -0.59
N THR A 198 -7.00 22.75 -1.31
CA THR A 198 -6.78 23.45 -2.58
C THR A 198 -7.35 22.66 -3.73
N ASP A 199 -7.81 23.41 -4.72
CA ASP A 199 -8.42 22.86 -5.91
C ASP A 199 -7.44 21.87 -6.58
N TYR A 200 -7.90 20.64 -6.76
CA TYR A 200 -7.13 19.61 -7.46
C TYR A 200 -6.86 20.04 -8.91
N GLU A 201 -7.75 20.86 -9.50
CA GLU A 201 -7.52 21.52 -10.79
C GLU A 201 -6.40 22.56 -10.70
N TRP A 202 -6.31 23.32 -9.61
CA TRP A 202 -5.22 24.30 -9.45
C TRP A 202 -3.86 23.61 -9.38
N MET A 203 -3.73 22.55 -8.60
CA MET A 203 -2.41 21.92 -8.39
C MET A 203 -1.85 21.22 -9.63
N TYR A 204 -2.69 20.70 -10.52
CA TYR A 204 -2.25 19.94 -11.71
C TYR A 204 -2.54 20.62 -13.06
N ALA A 205 -3.58 21.43 -13.20
CA ALA A 205 -3.92 22.07 -14.47
C ALA A 205 -3.33 23.49 -14.61
N GLU A 206 -3.14 24.24 -13.51
CA GLU A 206 -2.69 25.64 -13.57
C GLU A 206 -1.35 25.93 -12.85
N ALA A 207 -0.96 25.14 -11.84
CA ALA A 207 0.25 25.38 -11.06
C ALA A 207 1.54 24.80 -11.70
N GLU A 208 2.68 25.44 -11.40
CA GLU A 208 4.03 24.97 -11.73
C GLU A 208 4.31 23.53 -11.24
N LEU A 209 3.64 23.09 -10.18
CA LEU A 209 3.70 21.72 -9.65
C LEU A 209 3.27 20.65 -10.68
N GLY A 210 2.19 20.90 -11.44
CA GLY A 210 1.78 20.01 -12.54
C GLY A 210 2.80 19.94 -13.67
N LYS A 211 3.60 21.01 -13.87
CA LYS A 211 4.71 21.04 -14.83
C LYS A 211 5.96 20.31 -14.30
N LEU A 212 6.20 20.35 -12.99
CA LEU A 212 7.32 19.69 -12.31
C LEU A 212 7.12 18.18 -12.18
N PHE A 213 5.88 17.71 -12.06
CA PHE A 213 5.50 16.30 -11.97
C PHE A 213 4.56 15.89 -13.10
N PRO A 214 4.99 15.93 -14.38
CA PRO A 214 4.15 15.51 -15.49
C PRO A 214 3.87 14.01 -15.37
N PHE A 215 2.63 13.65 -15.05
CA PHE A 215 2.21 12.25 -15.06
C PHE A 215 2.31 11.69 -16.48
N THR A 216 3.38 10.97 -16.75
CA THR A 216 3.58 10.25 -18.01
C THR A 216 3.27 8.79 -17.78
N SER A 217 2.08 8.32 -18.19
CA SER A 217 1.85 6.87 -18.32
C SER A 217 2.42 6.43 -19.65
N THR A 218 3.49 5.65 -19.63
CA THR A 218 3.96 4.94 -20.81
C THR A 218 3.04 3.77 -21.10
N LYS A 219 2.09 3.94 -22.03
CA LYS A 219 1.49 2.77 -22.66
C LYS A 219 2.57 2.11 -23.53
N LYS A 220 2.63 0.78 -23.52
CA LYS A 220 3.43 -0.01 -24.48
C LYS A 220 3.05 0.46 -25.90
N GLY A 221 3.90 1.26 -26.54
CA GLY A 221 3.68 1.77 -27.90
C GLY A 221 3.55 3.30 -28.08
N GLY A 222 3.65 4.13 -27.04
CA GLY A 222 3.71 5.59 -27.22
C GLY A 222 3.47 6.41 -25.95
N LYS A 223 4.01 7.63 -25.92
CA LYS A 223 3.70 8.63 -24.89
C LYS A 223 2.27 9.12 -25.10
N VAL A 224 1.32 8.62 -24.33
CA VAL A 224 -0.01 9.25 -24.21
C VAL A 224 0.09 10.29 -23.11
N ARG A 225 -0.20 11.55 -23.44
CA ARG A 225 -0.41 12.61 -22.45
C ARG A 225 -1.67 12.25 -21.68
N VAL A 226 -1.52 11.90 -20.40
CA VAL A 226 -2.59 11.44 -19.50
C VAL A 226 -3.62 12.55 -19.20
N ASP A 227 -3.37 13.78 -19.66
CA ASP A 227 -4.07 14.96 -19.18
C ASP A 227 -5.51 15.10 -19.67
N ALA A 228 -5.84 14.82 -20.94
CA ALA A 228 -7.14 15.24 -21.46
C ALA A 228 -8.32 14.43 -20.87
N GLU A 229 -8.27 13.10 -20.96
CA GLU A 229 -9.37 12.24 -20.46
C GLU A 229 -9.46 12.26 -18.93
N ARG A 230 -8.32 12.31 -18.22
CA ARG A 230 -8.32 12.36 -16.75
C ARG A 230 -8.76 13.73 -16.24
N THR A 231 -8.33 14.82 -16.88
CA THR A 231 -8.81 16.18 -16.55
C THR A 231 -10.29 16.31 -16.87
N GLU A 232 -10.77 15.78 -18.00
CA GLU A 232 -12.20 15.80 -18.33
C GLU A 232 -13.03 14.92 -17.37
N TYR A 233 -12.49 13.78 -16.95
CA TYR A 233 -13.06 12.92 -15.91
C TYR A 233 -13.15 13.63 -14.55
N LEU A 234 -12.09 14.35 -14.14
CA LEU A 234 -12.07 15.14 -12.90
C LEU A 234 -13.04 16.33 -12.99
N LYS A 235 -13.07 17.05 -14.12
CA LYS A 235 -14.01 18.15 -14.41
C LYS A 235 -15.46 17.69 -14.31
N LYS A 236 -15.80 16.53 -14.88
CA LYS A 236 -17.17 15.98 -14.86
C LYS A 236 -17.65 15.58 -13.47
N ARG A 237 -16.75 15.21 -12.55
CA ARG A 237 -17.11 14.86 -11.16
C ARG A 237 -17.30 16.09 -10.24
N GLY A 238 -17.07 17.30 -10.76
CA GLY A 238 -17.13 18.53 -10.00
C GLY A 238 -15.98 18.63 -8.97
N LYS A 239 -15.98 19.71 -8.19
CA LYS A 239 -14.98 20.02 -7.13
C LYS A 239 -15.00 19.04 -5.94
N ARG A 240 -15.46 17.81 -6.14
CA ARG A 240 -15.58 16.85 -5.06
C ARG A 240 -14.24 16.16 -4.84
N PRO A 241 -13.85 15.94 -3.58
CA PRO A 241 -12.68 15.16 -3.26
C PRO A 241 -12.67 13.83 -4.00
N TRP A 242 -11.49 13.39 -4.44
CA TRP A 242 -11.35 12.04 -4.96
C TRP A 242 -11.49 11.07 -3.78
N VAL A 243 -12.70 10.55 -3.61
CA VAL A 243 -13.03 9.58 -2.56
C VAL A 243 -12.78 8.19 -3.12
N ALA A 244 -11.74 7.53 -2.64
CA ALA A 244 -11.45 6.13 -2.91
C ALA A 244 -11.79 5.30 -1.68
N SER A 245 -12.50 4.18 -1.87
CA SER A 245 -12.59 3.15 -0.84
C SER A 245 -11.60 2.03 -1.15
N VAL A 246 -10.98 1.51 -0.09
CA VAL A 246 -10.02 0.43 -0.16
C VAL A 246 -10.48 -0.68 0.77
N GLN A 247 -10.48 -1.91 0.24
CA GLN A 247 -10.74 -3.11 1.02
C GLN A 247 -9.51 -4.02 1.01
N THR A 248 -8.96 -4.28 2.19
CA THR A 248 -7.77 -5.12 2.39
C THR A 248 -8.13 -6.36 3.19
N ALA A 249 -7.61 -7.51 2.78
CA ALA A 249 -7.79 -8.77 3.49
C ALA A 249 -6.83 -8.90 4.71
N PRO A 250 -7.13 -9.78 5.68
CA PRO A 250 -6.20 -10.16 6.74
C PRO A 250 -4.90 -10.71 6.17
N GLY A 251 -3.78 -10.40 6.81
CA GLY A 251 -2.47 -10.85 6.34
C GLY A 251 -1.88 -9.96 5.25
N TRP A 252 -2.57 -8.89 4.86
CA TRP A 252 -2.06 -7.95 3.85
C TRP A 252 -0.98 -7.03 4.44
N LEU A 253 0.10 -6.88 3.67
CA LEU A 253 1.19 -5.93 3.93
C LEU A 253 1.32 -5.01 2.73
N SER A 254 0.92 -3.74 2.90
CA SER A 254 1.29 -2.68 1.97
C SER A 254 2.71 -2.23 2.31
N ASP A 255 3.63 -2.46 1.38
CA ASP A 255 5.03 -2.03 1.51
C ASP A 255 5.11 -0.49 1.58
N MET A 256 6.28 0.04 1.88
CA MET A 256 6.49 1.48 1.99
C MET A 256 6.13 2.19 0.68
N HIS A 257 5.38 3.30 0.79
CA HIS A 257 5.01 4.15 -0.33
C HIS A 257 4.71 5.59 0.12
N ILE A 258 4.57 6.48 -0.87
CA ILE A 258 4.07 7.83 -0.72
C ILE A 258 2.81 7.92 -1.59
N ASP A 259 1.70 8.34 -0.98
CA ASP A 259 0.41 8.41 -1.66
C ASP A 259 0.34 9.55 -2.69
N PHE A 260 -0.42 9.31 -3.77
CA PHE A 260 -0.86 10.30 -4.77
C PHE A 260 0.19 11.34 -5.20
N ALA A 261 1.40 10.86 -5.51
CA ALA A 261 2.53 11.73 -5.89
C ALA A 261 2.91 12.79 -4.84
N GLY A 262 2.78 12.45 -3.56
CA GLY A 262 3.21 13.30 -2.45
C GLY A 262 2.10 14.16 -1.85
N LEU A 263 0.84 13.98 -2.26
CA LEU A 263 -0.27 14.73 -1.69
C LEU A 263 -0.56 14.35 -0.24
N ALA A 264 -1.24 15.27 0.46
CA ALA A 264 -1.88 14.92 1.73
C ALA A 264 -3.07 13.99 1.47
N SER A 265 -3.32 13.10 2.41
CA SER A 265 -4.45 12.18 2.36
C SER A 265 -5.22 12.19 3.68
N GLY A 266 -6.52 12.46 3.61
CA GLY A 266 -7.44 12.28 4.72
C GLY A 266 -7.97 10.86 4.69
N ILE A 267 -7.80 10.11 5.77
CA ILE A 267 -8.20 8.71 5.85
C ILE A 267 -9.25 8.56 6.94
N ALA A 268 -10.40 7.97 6.57
CA ALA A 268 -11.42 7.51 7.49
C ALA A 268 -11.34 5.99 7.57
N HIS A 269 -10.80 5.49 8.68
CA HIS A 269 -10.85 4.07 9.05
C HIS A 269 -12.28 3.73 9.44
N ILE A 270 -12.83 2.70 8.81
CA ILE A 270 -14.25 2.36 8.91
C ILE A 270 -14.44 1.10 9.75
N ASP A 271 -13.71 0.04 9.43
CA ASP A 271 -13.93 -1.29 10.00
C ASP A 271 -12.64 -2.10 9.90
N GLY A 272 -12.47 -3.09 10.78
CA GLY A 272 -11.30 -3.96 10.83
C GLY A 272 -10.13 -3.35 11.60
N GLU A 273 -8.95 -3.94 11.41
CA GLU A 273 -7.80 -3.66 12.23
C GLU A 273 -6.52 -3.48 11.40
N LYS A 274 -5.81 -2.38 11.67
CA LYS A 274 -4.60 -2.00 10.95
C LYS A 274 -3.51 -1.45 11.87
N LEU A 275 -2.27 -1.70 11.49
CA LEU A 275 -1.11 -0.97 11.99
C LEU A 275 -0.51 -0.17 10.84
N TRP A 276 -0.50 1.15 11.00
CA TRP A 276 0.19 2.07 10.11
C TRP A 276 1.52 2.48 10.72
N LEU A 277 2.53 2.59 9.85
CA LEU A 277 3.86 3.10 10.16
C LEU A 277 4.08 4.33 9.30
N PHE A 278 4.40 5.46 9.91
CA PHE A 278 4.63 6.73 9.21
C PHE A 278 6.03 7.26 9.51
N TRP A 279 6.68 7.78 8.48
CA TRP A 279 7.92 8.53 8.61
C TRP A 279 7.75 9.93 8.01
N PRO A 280 8.09 10.99 8.76
CA PRO A 280 7.97 12.35 8.28
C PRO A 280 8.92 12.62 7.11
N PRO A 281 8.61 13.61 6.25
CA PRO A 281 9.37 13.94 5.05
C PRO A 281 10.63 14.74 5.39
N THR A 282 11.47 14.23 6.29
CA THR A 282 12.78 14.85 6.54
C THR A 282 13.67 14.68 5.32
N PHE A 283 14.64 15.59 5.13
CA PHE A 283 15.59 15.49 4.02
C PHE A 283 16.31 14.14 4.00
N LYS A 284 16.68 13.62 5.18
CA LYS A 284 17.29 12.29 5.33
C LYS A 284 16.34 11.19 4.84
N ASN A 285 15.08 11.20 5.28
CA ASN A 285 14.11 10.19 4.93
C ASN A 285 13.78 10.18 3.43
N LEU A 286 13.58 11.36 2.83
CA LEU A 286 13.31 11.50 1.39
C LEU A 286 14.53 11.13 0.54
N ARG A 287 15.75 11.44 0.99
CA ARG A 287 16.98 11.02 0.30
C ARG A 287 17.13 9.50 0.34
N TRP A 288 16.88 8.88 1.50
CA TRP A 288 16.87 7.42 1.61
C TRP A 288 15.83 6.83 0.66
N TRP A 289 14.61 7.35 0.68
CA TRP A 289 13.52 6.93 -0.22
C TRP A 289 13.93 6.98 -1.70
N GLY A 290 14.47 8.11 -2.17
CA GLY A 290 14.89 8.28 -3.56
C GLY A 290 16.02 7.34 -4.00
N VAL A 291 16.92 6.96 -3.09
CA VAL A 291 17.97 5.96 -3.37
C VAL A 291 17.41 4.54 -3.40
N GLN A 292 16.48 4.24 -2.50
CA GLN A 292 15.96 2.89 -2.34
C GLN A 292 14.85 2.55 -3.34
N TYR A 293 14.06 3.54 -3.80
CA TYR A 293 12.94 3.36 -4.71
C TYR A 293 13.10 4.12 -6.04
N PRO A 294 14.19 3.91 -6.80
CA PRO A 294 14.41 4.69 -8.01
C PRO A 294 13.41 4.34 -9.13
N HIS A 295 12.92 3.08 -9.24
CA HIS A 295 12.17 2.64 -10.43
C HIS A 295 11.11 1.53 -10.28
N SER A 296 10.70 1.11 -9.07
CA SER A 296 9.65 0.08 -8.95
C SER A 296 8.60 0.43 -7.92
N TRP A 297 7.40 0.64 -8.45
CA TRP A 297 6.19 0.40 -7.69
C TRP A 297 6.15 -1.11 -7.40
N THR A 298 5.78 -1.47 -6.18
CA THR A 298 5.26 -2.80 -5.79
C THR A 298 6.20 -4.01 -5.64
N GLY A 299 7.53 -3.86 -5.68
CA GLY A 299 8.39 -4.96 -5.25
C GLY A 299 8.21 -5.25 -3.75
N HIS A 300 7.57 -6.38 -3.39
CA HIS A 300 7.40 -6.89 -2.02
C HIS A 300 8.72 -7.21 -1.29
N GLY A 301 9.81 -6.51 -1.60
CA GLY A 301 11.09 -6.60 -0.91
C GLY A 301 11.06 -6.05 0.51
N SER A 302 9.90 -5.64 1.04
CA SER A 302 9.67 -5.18 2.42
C SER A 302 10.89 -4.50 3.02
N ARG A 303 11.19 -3.30 2.52
CA ARG A 303 12.25 -2.47 3.10
C ARG A 303 11.81 -1.79 4.39
N ILE A 304 10.62 -2.12 4.89
CA ILE A 304 10.11 -1.66 6.17
C ILE A 304 11.10 -1.97 7.30
N ALA A 305 11.66 -3.18 7.33
CA ALA A 305 12.67 -3.51 8.34
C ALA A 305 13.88 -2.58 8.22
N ASP A 306 14.46 -2.42 7.03
CA ASP A 306 15.60 -1.52 6.81
C ASP A 306 15.26 -0.06 7.15
N ALA A 307 14.03 0.37 6.87
CA ALA A 307 13.55 1.71 7.18
C ALA A 307 13.36 1.95 8.68
N LEU A 308 12.97 0.92 9.44
CA LEU A 308 12.96 0.98 10.90
C LEU A 308 14.36 1.29 11.45
N ASP A 309 15.44 0.86 10.79
CA ASP A 309 16.81 1.17 11.23
C ASP A 309 17.32 2.51 10.66
N ALA A 310 16.91 2.88 9.45
CA ALA A 310 17.50 3.97 8.71
C ALA A 310 16.76 5.31 8.85
N LEU A 311 15.43 5.27 8.92
CA LEU A 311 14.58 6.46 8.92
C LEU A 311 14.39 6.98 10.34
N GLU A 312 14.15 8.28 10.45
CA GLU A 312 13.92 8.95 11.74
C GLU A 312 12.47 9.39 11.90
N GLY A 313 12.06 9.60 13.15
CA GLY A 313 10.74 10.13 13.49
C GLY A 313 9.59 9.17 13.23
N LEU A 314 9.78 7.86 13.45
CA LEU A 314 8.71 6.88 13.29
C LEU A 314 7.49 7.23 14.17
N GLU A 315 6.35 7.39 13.53
CA GLU A 315 5.03 7.44 14.16
C GLU A 315 4.25 6.15 13.84
N VAL A 316 3.47 5.68 14.80
CA VAL A 316 2.67 4.45 14.66
C VAL A 316 1.21 4.72 14.93
N LEU A 317 0.35 3.98 14.23
CA LEU A 317 -1.08 4.02 14.49
C LEU A 317 -1.68 2.62 14.38
N HIS A 318 -1.93 2.02 15.55
CA HIS A 318 -2.75 0.82 15.66
C HIS A 318 -4.21 1.24 15.81
N ILE A 319 -5.04 0.82 14.86
CA ILE A 319 -6.46 1.18 14.77
C ILE A 319 -7.30 -0.09 14.83
N THR A 320 -8.22 -0.11 15.78
CA THR A 320 -9.27 -1.14 15.95
C THR A 320 -10.67 -0.56 15.79
N ASP A 321 -10.81 0.76 15.91
CA ASP A 321 -12.09 1.46 15.98
C ASP A 321 -12.22 2.50 14.86
N PRO A 322 -13.46 2.89 14.47
CA PRO A 322 -13.68 3.94 13.50
C PRO A 322 -13.04 5.26 13.94
N VAL A 323 -12.08 5.75 13.17
CA VAL A 323 -11.36 7.00 13.41
C VAL A 323 -10.95 7.63 12.09
N ALA A 324 -10.64 8.92 12.12
CA ALA A 324 -10.00 9.60 11.01
C ALA A 324 -8.59 10.06 11.38
N PHE A 325 -7.74 10.22 10.37
CA PHE A 325 -6.42 10.81 10.50
C PHE A 325 -5.95 11.39 9.16
N VAL A 326 -4.84 12.12 9.18
CA VAL A 326 -4.26 12.74 7.99
C VAL A 326 -2.87 12.20 7.80
N VAL A 327 -2.58 11.73 6.59
CA VAL A 327 -1.22 11.50 6.12
C VAL A 327 -0.75 12.81 5.49
N PRO A 328 0.18 13.56 6.10
CA PRO A 328 0.63 14.83 5.54
C PRO A 328 1.43 14.60 4.24
N PRO A 329 1.66 15.67 3.45
CA PRO A 329 2.39 15.56 2.19
C PRO A 329 3.74 14.85 2.35
N PHE A 330 4.10 14.08 1.33
CA PHE A 330 5.36 13.32 1.23
C PHE A 330 5.67 12.36 2.39
N HIS A 331 4.72 12.08 3.30
CA HIS A 331 4.93 11.07 4.33
C HIS A 331 5.10 9.69 3.68
N ILE A 332 6.21 9.06 4.04
CA ILE A 332 6.45 7.67 3.69
C ILE A 332 5.67 6.84 4.69
N HIS A 333 4.93 5.85 4.22
CA HIS A 333 4.18 5.00 5.13
C HIS A 333 4.04 3.57 4.63
N ALA A 334 3.79 2.66 5.57
CA ALA A 334 3.52 1.24 5.33
C ALA A 334 2.35 0.77 6.21
N VAL A 335 1.67 -0.30 5.79
CA VAL A 335 0.41 -0.72 6.44
C VAL A 335 0.34 -2.23 6.57
N ILE A 336 0.03 -2.71 7.78
CA ILE A 336 -0.20 -4.12 8.10
C ILE A 336 -1.69 -4.29 8.44
N SER A 337 -2.37 -5.23 7.79
CA SER A 337 -3.80 -5.50 8.01
C SER A 337 -4.00 -6.83 8.75
N PHE A 338 -4.66 -6.79 9.91
CA PHE A 338 -4.89 -7.96 10.76
C PHE A 338 -6.29 -8.57 10.60
N GLN A 339 -7.22 -7.78 10.08
CA GLN A 339 -8.61 -8.21 9.83
C GLN A 339 -9.04 -7.72 8.45
N ASN A 340 -10.17 -8.25 7.97
CA ASN A 340 -10.85 -7.65 6.81
C ASN A 340 -11.16 -6.21 7.16
N LEU A 341 -10.71 -5.30 6.30
CA LEU A 341 -10.79 -3.88 6.59
C LEU A 341 -11.28 -3.09 5.41
N THR A 342 -12.04 -2.05 5.74
CA THR A 342 -12.41 -0.97 4.85
C THR A 342 -11.87 0.36 5.39
N HIS A 343 -11.33 1.18 4.51
CA HIS A 343 -11.18 2.62 4.78
C HIS A 343 -11.54 3.43 3.54
N SER A 344 -11.92 4.68 3.78
CA SER A 344 -12.12 5.66 2.72
C SER A 344 -10.99 6.68 2.79
N CYS A 345 -10.46 7.07 1.65
CA CYS A 345 -9.41 8.06 1.53
C CYS A 345 -9.87 9.21 0.64
N VAL A 346 -9.47 10.42 1.00
CA VAL A 346 -9.49 11.62 0.17
C VAL A 346 -8.08 12.14 0.00
N ALA A 347 -7.64 12.30 -1.25
CA ALA A 347 -6.41 13.04 -1.54
C ALA A 347 -6.72 14.54 -1.65
N PHE A 348 -5.88 15.38 -1.07
CA PHE A 348 -5.99 16.83 -1.21
C PHE A 348 -4.62 17.50 -1.28
N ALA A 349 -4.59 18.57 -2.06
CA ALA A 349 -3.50 19.51 -2.10
C ALA A 349 -3.71 20.55 -0.99
N HIS A 350 -2.62 21.09 -0.46
CA HIS A 350 -2.66 22.21 0.47
C HIS A 350 -1.92 23.41 -0.12
N ALA A 351 -2.46 24.63 0.03
CA ALA A 351 -1.90 25.86 -0.56
C ALA A 351 -0.74 26.42 0.25
N ILE A 352 -0.70 26.10 1.54
CA ILE A 352 0.29 26.71 2.43
C ILE A 352 1.51 25.80 2.40
N HIS A 353 2.40 26.05 1.44
CA HIS A 353 3.86 26.04 1.61
C HIS A 353 4.53 26.78 0.46
#